data_AF-A0AAW0P9N7-F1
#
_entry.id   AF-A0AAW0P9N7-F1
#
_cell.length_a   1.000
_cell.length_b   1.000
_cell.length_c   1.000
_cell.angle_alpha   90.00
_cell.angle_beta   90.00
_cell.angle_gamma   90.00
#
_symmetry.space_group_name_H-M   'P 1'
#
loop_
_entity.id
_entity.type
_entity.pdbx_description
1 polymer ?
#
loop_
_entity_poly.entity_id
_entity_poly.type
_entity_poly.pdbx_seq_one_letter_code
_entity_poly.pdbx_strand_id
1 'polypeptide(L)'
;MMPFLSQDLTELMKTLLRRFVKREVLQGISPLQLTKTDLTDPNNRLPLPNIDIGLGAESVINKVSELTVLEFKRDCMKGLSDLIKKVQEKSPLKYATVRQMECLDPTAMFKEPDRCKMQMKSLIQTFLQCRQLTGICAGDVIFQQYEERELWSAEEKILSSLTHQISVWTPFCLVFWGSTMSFDHSYRPSFFCHTDKLLLSEVFQ
;
A
#
# COMPACT_ATOMS: atom_id res chain seq x y z
N MET A 1 -2.17 4.22 9.65
CA MET A 1 -1.29 3.32 8.88
C MET A 1 -1.80 3.07 7.45
N MET A 2 -3.10 2.90 7.23
CA MET A 2 -3.65 2.61 5.88
C MET A 2 -3.28 3.59 4.75
N PRO A 3 -3.20 4.93 4.96
CA PRO A 3 -2.83 5.86 3.89
C PRO A 3 -1.43 5.61 3.31
N PHE A 4 -0.52 5.11 4.14
CA PHE A 4 0.89 4.88 3.78
C PHE A 4 1.13 3.47 3.24
N LEU A 5 0.19 2.54 3.43
CA LEU A 5 0.37 1.12 3.10
C LEU A 5 0.75 0.89 1.64
N SER A 6 0.12 1.64 0.72
CA SER A 6 0.40 1.53 -0.71
C SER A 6 1.86 1.91 -1.03
N GLN A 7 2.32 3.00 -0.45
CA GLN A 7 3.65 3.56 -0.67
C GLN A 7 4.73 2.72 0.02
N ASP A 8 4.51 2.33 1.28
CA ASP A 8 5.44 1.54 2.08
C ASP A 8 5.71 0.17 1.44
N LEU A 9 4.65 -0.52 0.99
CA LEU A 9 4.81 -1.80 0.30
C LEU A 9 5.49 -1.65 -1.06
N THR A 10 5.19 -0.56 -1.78
CA THR A 10 5.83 -0.26 -3.06
C THR A 10 7.34 -0.05 -2.87
N GLU A 11 7.76 0.73 -1.87
CA GLU A 11 9.18 0.97 -1.60
C GLU A 11 9.89 -0.26 -1.01
N LEU A 12 9.22 -1.05 -0.18
CA LEU A 12 9.75 -2.33 0.30
C LEU A 12 10.08 -3.26 -0.88
N MET A 13 9.11 -3.48 -1.77
CA MET A 13 9.28 -4.33 -2.94
C MET A 13 10.36 -3.79 -3.88
N LYS A 14 10.36 -2.48 -4.17
CA LYS A 14 11.41 -1.85 -4.99
C LYS A 14 12.80 -2.01 -4.39
N THR A 15 12.95 -1.84 -3.08
CA THR A 15 14.25 -1.94 -2.40
C THR A 15 14.84 -3.34 -2.51
N LEU A 16 13.99 -4.37 -2.39
CA LEU A 16 14.41 -5.76 -2.60
C LEU A 16 14.72 -6.05 -4.07
N LEU A 17 13.88 -5.57 -4.99
CA LEU A 17 14.05 -5.81 -6.43
C LEU A 17 15.28 -5.14 -7.02
N ARG A 18 15.64 -3.92 -6.55
CA ARG A 18 16.84 -3.18 -7.02
C ARG A 18 18.15 -3.96 -6.88
N ARG A 19 18.17 -5.02 -6.05
CA ARG A 19 19.35 -5.86 -5.85
C ARG A 19 19.68 -6.78 -7.04
N PHE A 20 18.68 -7.11 -7.86
CA PHE A 20 18.85 -8.06 -8.96
C PHE A 20 18.02 -7.73 -10.22
N VAL A 21 17.18 -6.70 -10.18
CA VAL A 21 16.38 -6.19 -11.31
C VAL A 21 16.97 -4.86 -11.77
N LYS A 22 17.02 -4.67 -13.09
CA LYS A 22 17.56 -3.45 -13.69
C LYS A 22 16.74 -2.22 -13.29
N ARG A 23 17.41 -1.08 -13.14
CA ARG A 23 16.78 0.16 -12.61
C ARG A 23 15.68 0.67 -13.54
N GLU A 24 15.89 0.57 -14.85
CA GLU A 24 14.95 0.97 -15.89
C GLU A 24 13.61 0.22 -15.81
N VAL A 25 13.61 -1.04 -15.37
CA VAL A 25 12.38 -1.84 -15.17
C VAL A 25 11.57 -1.31 -13.97
N LEU A 26 12.26 -0.79 -12.96
CA LEU A 26 11.65 -0.30 -11.72
C LEU A 26 11.31 1.20 -11.77
N GLN A 27 11.77 1.91 -12.79
CA GLN A 27 11.54 3.34 -12.94
C GLN A 27 10.11 3.60 -13.42
N GLY A 28 9.36 4.42 -12.68
CA GLY A 28 7.98 4.78 -13.04
C GLY A 28 6.97 3.63 -12.94
N ILE A 29 7.36 2.46 -12.43
CA ILE A 29 6.44 1.33 -12.26
C ILE A 29 5.35 1.67 -11.23
N SER A 30 4.09 1.46 -11.60
CA SER A 30 2.96 1.66 -10.69
C SER A 30 2.88 0.55 -9.63
N PRO A 31 2.27 0.80 -8.46
CA PRO A 31 2.08 -0.22 -7.42
C PRO A 31 1.39 -1.50 -7.94
N LEU A 32 0.42 -1.36 -8.85
CA LEU A 32 -0.26 -2.52 -9.45
C LEU A 32 0.67 -3.29 -10.39
N GLN A 33 1.46 -2.62 -11.22
CA GLN A 33 2.42 -3.29 -12.10
C GLN A 33 3.48 -4.06 -11.32
N LEU A 34 3.90 -3.53 -10.15
CA LEU A 34 4.86 -4.19 -9.27
C LEU A 34 4.37 -5.56 -8.77
N THR A 35 3.06 -5.73 -8.61
CA THR A 35 2.44 -7.03 -8.25
C THR A 35 2.47 -8.07 -9.38
N LYS A 36 2.85 -7.67 -10.59
CA LYS A 36 2.83 -8.48 -11.80
C LYS A 36 4.19 -8.53 -12.53
N THR A 37 5.21 -7.86 -12.00
CA THR A 37 6.55 -7.84 -12.61
C THR A 37 7.09 -9.26 -12.72
N ASP A 38 7.41 -9.68 -13.94
CA ASP A 38 8.04 -10.96 -14.18
C ASP A 38 9.50 -10.90 -13.75
N LEU A 39 9.83 -11.71 -12.75
CA LEU A 39 11.17 -11.84 -12.21
C LEU A 39 11.97 -12.91 -12.92
N THR A 40 11.42 -13.65 -13.89
CA THR A 40 12.08 -14.76 -14.57
C THR A 40 12.81 -14.34 -15.84
N ASP A 41 12.35 -13.27 -16.50
CA ASP A 41 12.96 -12.71 -17.71
C ASP A 41 14.41 -12.24 -17.46
N PRO A 42 15.41 -12.87 -18.11
CA PRO A 42 16.80 -12.45 -18.03
C PRO A 42 17.03 -11.00 -18.48
N ASN A 43 16.20 -10.47 -19.38
CA ASN A 43 16.34 -9.10 -19.87
C ASN A 43 16.03 -8.05 -18.79
N ASN A 44 15.22 -8.43 -17.80
CA ASN A 44 14.86 -7.56 -16.68
C ASN A 44 15.87 -7.63 -15.53
N ARG A 45 16.76 -8.61 -15.53
CA ARG A 45 17.70 -8.89 -14.44
C ARG A 45 19.06 -8.24 -14.67
N LEU A 46 19.74 -7.96 -13.56
CA LEU A 46 21.16 -7.63 -13.59
C LEU A 46 22.00 -8.87 -13.95
N PRO A 47 23.14 -8.70 -14.63
CA PRO A 47 24.13 -9.78 -14.77
C PRO A 47 24.56 -10.32 -13.41
N LEU A 48 24.84 -11.63 -13.30
CA LEU A 48 25.23 -12.28 -12.04
C LEU A 48 26.34 -11.56 -11.24
N PRO A 49 27.42 -11.04 -11.87
CA PRO A 49 28.45 -10.31 -11.13
C PRO A 49 27.93 -9.04 -10.45
N ASN A 50 26.89 -8.42 -11.02
CA ASN A 50 26.33 -7.14 -10.57
C ASN A 50 25.18 -7.30 -9.56
N ILE A 51 24.87 -8.52 -9.15
CA ILE A 51 23.84 -8.76 -8.12
C ILE A 51 24.36 -8.31 -6.77
N ASP A 52 23.54 -7.52 -6.07
CA ASP A 52 23.80 -7.01 -4.73
C ASP A 52 23.31 -8.01 -3.68
N ILE A 53 24.24 -8.58 -2.93
CA ILE A 53 23.98 -9.51 -1.81
C ILE A 53 24.06 -8.81 -0.44
N GLY A 54 24.33 -7.51 -0.43
CA GLY A 54 24.51 -6.68 0.75
C GLY A 54 25.92 -6.74 1.33
N LEU A 55 26.33 -5.62 1.94
CA LEU A 55 27.68 -5.40 2.48
C LEU A 55 28.16 -6.51 3.43
N GLY A 56 27.25 -7.02 4.27
CA GLY A 56 27.58 -8.09 5.23
C GLY A 56 28.03 -9.37 4.51
N ALA A 57 27.31 -9.81 3.48
CA ALA A 57 27.66 -11.00 2.73
C ALA A 57 28.91 -10.78 1.86
N GLU A 58 29.04 -9.60 1.24
CA GLU A 58 30.23 -9.23 0.45
C GLU A 58 31.52 -9.29 1.28
N SER A 59 31.48 -8.84 2.54
CA SER A 59 32.66 -8.84 3.43
C SER A 59 33.21 -10.24 3.75
N VAL A 60 32.37 -11.27 3.65
CA VAL A 60 32.73 -12.66 3.95
C VAL A 60 33.11 -13.40 2.68
N ILE A 61 32.34 -13.24 1.60
CA ILE A 61 32.45 -14.08 0.41
C ILE A 61 33.59 -13.69 -0.54
N ASN A 62 34.13 -12.47 -0.43
CA ASN A 62 35.27 -12.04 -1.24
C ASN A 62 36.58 -12.83 -0.96
N LYS A 63 36.57 -13.73 0.03
CA LYS A 63 37.70 -14.59 0.41
C LYS A 63 37.67 -15.98 -0.24
N VAL A 64 36.64 -16.29 -1.04
CA VAL A 64 36.50 -17.59 -1.71
C VAL A 64 36.68 -17.48 -3.23
N SER A 65 36.62 -18.60 -3.94
CA SER A 65 36.78 -18.62 -5.40
C SER A 65 35.68 -17.84 -6.11
N GLU A 66 36.00 -17.24 -7.25
CA GLU A 66 35.05 -16.45 -8.06
C GLU A 66 33.81 -17.28 -8.47
N LEU A 67 34.02 -18.55 -8.82
CA LEU A 67 32.93 -19.46 -9.18
C LEU A 67 31.96 -19.64 -8.00
N THR A 68 32.48 -19.83 -6.78
CA THR A 68 31.67 -19.93 -5.55
C THR A 68 30.91 -18.64 -5.27
N VAL A 69 31.52 -17.47 -5.50
CA VAL A 69 30.83 -16.17 -5.35
C VAL A 69 29.64 -16.09 -6.31
N LEU A 70 29.84 -16.46 -7.59
CA LEU A 70 28.78 -16.38 -8.60
C LEU A 70 27.64 -17.37 -8.34
N GLU A 71 27.95 -18.58 -7.87
CA GLU A 71 26.95 -19.56 -7.43
C GLU A 71 26.12 -19.01 -6.27
N PHE A 72 26.78 -18.46 -5.25
CA PHE A 72 26.08 -17.84 -4.12
C PHE A 72 25.19 -16.67 -4.54
N LYS A 73 25.69 -15.77 -5.42
CA LYS A 73 24.87 -14.66 -5.96
C LYS A 73 23.63 -15.18 -6.70
N ARG A 74 23.76 -16.28 -7.46
CA ARG A 74 22.63 -16.93 -8.14
C ARG A 74 21.60 -17.46 -7.15
N ASP A 75 22.05 -18.08 -6.07
CA ASP A 75 21.16 -18.59 -5.01
C ASP A 75 20.47 -17.46 -4.26
N CYS A 76 21.17 -16.38 -3.93
CA CYS A 76 20.57 -15.17 -3.34
C CYS A 76 19.50 -14.58 -4.25
N MET A 77 19.79 -14.44 -5.55
CA MET A 77 18.81 -13.96 -6.53
C MET A 77 17.56 -14.83 -6.57
N LYS A 78 17.73 -16.16 -6.55
CA LYS A 78 16.61 -17.11 -6.50
C LYS A 78 15.78 -16.93 -5.23
N GLY A 79 16.42 -16.88 -4.07
CA GLY A 79 15.75 -16.68 -2.78
C GLY A 79 14.99 -15.35 -2.71
N LEU A 80 15.58 -14.25 -3.18
CA LEU A 80 14.91 -12.95 -3.27
C LEU A 80 13.74 -12.97 -4.26
N SER A 81 13.90 -13.66 -5.39
CA SER A 81 12.82 -13.83 -6.37
C SER A 81 11.62 -14.58 -5.78
N ASP A 82 11.88 -15.67 -5.05
CA ASP A 82 10.83 -16.46 -4.40
C ASP A 82 10.13 -15.70 -3.28
N LEU A 83 10.88 -14.90 -2.51
CA LEU A 83 10.32 -14.00 -1.50
C LEU A 83 9.39 -12.96 -2.15
N ILE A 84 9.83 -12.28 -3.21
CA ILE A 84 9.01 -11.26 -3.87
C ILE A 84 7.78 -11.89 -4.52
N LYS A 85 7.88 -13.08 -5.12
CA LYS A 85 6.70 -13.78 -5.66
C LYS A 85 5.64 -14.00 -4.59
N LYS A 86 6.02 -14.44 -3.38
CA LYS A 86 5.08 -14.57 -2.25
C LYS A 86 4.45 -13.23 -1.86
N VAL A 87 5.24 -12.16 -1.83
CA VAL A 87 4.73 -10.80 -1.57
C VAL A 87 3.75 -10.38 -2.68
N GLN A 88 4.10 -10.59 -3.96
CA GLN A 88 3.23 -10.31 -5.10
C GLN A 88 1.92 -11.11 -5.02
N GLU A 89 1.96 -12.40 -4.68
CA GLU A 89 0.80 -13.28 -4.57
C GLU A 89 -0.24 -12.76 -3.56
N LYS A 90 0.21 -12.29 -2.39
CA LYS A 90 -0.67 -11.84 -1.30
C LYS A 90 -0.74 -10.33 -1.16
N SER A 91 -0.18 -9.57 -2.11
CA SER A 91 -0.05 -8.11 -1.96
C SER A 91 -1.41 -7.42 -1.92
N PRO A 92 -1.67 -6.56 -0.91
CA PRO A 92 -2.86 -5.72 -0.88
C PRO A 92 -2.83 -4.65 -1.99
N LEU A 93 -1.66 -4.40 -2.61
CA LEU A 93 -1.53 -3.50 -3.77
C LEU A 93 -2.33 -3.97 -5.00
N LYS A 94 -2.86 -5.19 -5.01
CA LYS A 94 -3.80 -5.68 -6.04
C LYS A 94 -5.15 -4.98 -5.98
N TYR A 95 -5.57 -4.52 -4.81
CA TYR A 95 -6.88 -3.89 -4.61
C TYR A 95 -6.82 -2.40 -4.89
N ALA A 96 -7.76 -1.89 -5.71
CA ALA A 96 -7.83 -0.47 -6.04
C ALA A 96 -8.02 0.40 -4.80
N THR A 97 -8.86 -0.04 -3.86
CA THR A 97 -9.12 0.66 -2.60
C THR A 97 -7.84 0.93 -1.81
N VAL A 98 -6.94 -0.05 -1.70
CA VAL A 98 -5.66 0.11 -1.00
C VAL A 98 -4.79 1.16 -1.69
N ARG A 99 -4.73 1.15 -3.02
CA ARG A 99 -3.95 2.14 -3.79
C ARG A 99 -4.57 3.54 -3.73
N GLN A 100 -5.89 3.64 -3.68
CA GLN A 100 -6.62 4.90 -3.64
C GLN A 100 -6.56 5.56 -2.27
N MET A 101 -6.40 4.80 -1.18
CA MET A 101 -6.21 5.34 0.17
C MET A 101 -4.96 6.22 0.32
N GLU A 102 -4.04 6.20 -0.65
CA GLU A 102 -2.94 7.18 -0.74
C GLU A 102 -3.46 8.63 -0.76
N CYS A 103 -4.69 8.89 -1.22
CA CYS A 103 -5.30 10.21 -1.17
C CYS A 103 -5.53 10.75 0.25
N LEU A 104 -5.32 9.92 1.28
CA LEU A 104 -5.37 10.33 2.68
C LEU A 104 -3.99 10.67 3.25
N ASP A 105 -2.91 10.47 2.48
CA ASP A 105 -1.58 10.96 2.84
C ASP A 105 -1.54 12.48 2.66
N PRO A 106 -1.29 13.26 3.73
CA PRO A 106 -1.18 14.72 3.64
C PRO A 106 -0.17 15.19 2.59
N THR A 107 0.91 14.43 2.39
CA THR A 107 1.92 14.74 1.39
C THR A 107 1.37 14.60 -0.02
N ALA A 108 0.57 13.56 -0.27
CA ALA A 108 -0.07 13.33 -1.57
C ALA A 108 -1.18 14.36 -1.83
N MET A 109 -2.02 14.64 -0.83
CA MET A 109 -3.07 15.66 -0.89
C MET A 109 -2.51 17.03 -1.29
N PHE A 110 -1.39 17.42 -0.69
CA PHE A 110 -0.75 18.69 -1.01
C PHE A 110 -0.09 18.72 -2.40
N LYS A 111 0.52 17.62 -2.83
CA LYS A 111 1.26 17.56 -4.10
C LYS A 111 0.35 17.40 -5.32
N GLU A 112 -0.71 16.59 -5.21
CA GLU A 112 -1.58 16.19 -6.31
C GLU A 112 -3.06 16.22 -5.88
N PRO A 113 -3.63 17.39 -5.54
CA PRO A 113 -4.97 17.49 -4.95
C PRO A 113 -6.07 16.95 -5.87
N ASP A 114 -6.04 17.28 -7.16
CA ASP A 114 -7.06 16.81 -8.13
C ASP A 114 -7.07 15.27 -8.25
N ARG A 115 -5.88 14.65 -8.22
CA ARG A 115 -5.76 13.19 -8.22
C ARG A 115 -6.34 12.61 -6.93
N CYS A 116 -6.03 13.23 -5.79
CA CYS A 116 -6.50 12.78 -4.49
C CYS A 116 -8.03 12.88 -4.37
N LYS A 117 -8.65 13.95 -4.89
CA LYS A 117 -10.11 14.06 -5.02
C LYS A 117 -10.73 12.96 -5.87
N MET A 118 -10.14 12.64 -7.02
CA MET A 118 -10.62 11.54 -7.87
C MET A 118 -10.54 10.20 -7.15
N GLN A 119 -9.45 9.94 -6.43
CA GLN A 119 -9.28 8.73 -5.62
C GLN A 119 -10.31 8.68 -4.48
N MET A 120 -10.55 9.78 -3.78
CA MET A 120 -11.56 9.88 -2.72
C MET A 120 -12.97 9.58 -3.25
N LYS A 121 -13.38 10.18 -4.38
CA LYS A 121 -14.67 9.86 -5.02
C LYS A 121 -14.79 8.38 -5.32
N SER A 122 -13.73 7.76 -5.86
CA SER A 122 -13.72 6.33 -6.16
C SER A 122 -13.82 5.45 -4.90
N LEU A 123 -13.21 5.85 -3.79
CA LEU A 123 -13.32 5.16 -2.50
C LEU A 123 -14.76 5.20 -1.98
N ILE A 124 -15.37 6.39 -1.96
CA ILE A 124 -16.75 6.59 -1.51
C ILE A 124 -17.73 5.76 -2.34
N GLN A 125 -17.57 5.78 -3.67
CA GLN A 125 -18.38 4.95 -4.57
C GLN A 125 -18.24 3.46 -4.27
N THR A 126 -17.01 3.00 -4.01
CA THR A 126 -16.74 1.60 -3.64
C THR A 126 -17.46 1.24 -2.33
N PHE A 127 -17.39 2.11 -1.31
CA PHE A 127 -18.03 1.86 -0.03
C PHE A 127 -19.57 1.88 -0.09
N LEU A 128 -20.16 2.74 -0.93
CA LEU A 128 -21.60 2.72 -1.20
C LEU A 128 -22.02 1.40 -1.87
N GLN A 129 -21.27 0.94 -2.88
CA GLN A 129 -21.54 -0.35 -3.56
C GLN A 129 -21.44 -1.54 -2.60
N CYS A 130 -20.47 -1.51 -1.68
CA CYS A 130 -20.29 -2.53 -0.66
C CYS A 130 -21.27 -2.40 0.52
N ARG A 131 -22.19 -1.43 0.50
CA ARG A 131 -23.11 -1.11 1.61
C ARG A 131 -22.41 -0.83 2.95
N GLN A 132 -21.16 -0.36 2.89
CA GLN A 132 -20.39 0.05 4.06
C GLN A 132 -20.72 1.49 4.50
N LEU A 133 -21.39 2.26 3.64
CA LEU A 133 -21.98 3.56 3.96
C LEU A 133 -23.49 3.46 3.86
N THR A 134 -24.21 3.94 4.88
CA THR A 134 -25.68 3.96 4.89
C THR A 134 -26.21 5.32 4.45
N GLY A 135 -26.95 5.32 3.34
CA GLY A 135 -27.62 6.50 2.78
C GLY A 135 -26.78 7.23 1.74
N ILE A 136 -27.41 7.64 0.64
CA ILE A 136 -26.76 8.32 -0.49
C ILE A 136 -26.07 9.62 -0.02
N CYS A 137 -26.69 10.34 0.93
CA CYS A 137 -26.16 11.59 1.47
C CYS A 137 -24.85 11.44 2.25
N ALA A 138 -24.54 10.26 2.79
CA ALA A 138 -23.31 10.05 3.55
C ALA A 138 -22.06 10.20 2.68
N GLY A 139 -22.14 9.78 1.41
CA GLY A 139 -21.03 9.91 0.46
C GLY A 139 -20.71 11.37 0.14
N ASP A 140 -21.73 12.18 -0.10
CA ASP A 140 -21.56 13.61 -0.44
C ASP A 140 -20.99 14.39 0.74
N VAL A 141 -21.46 14.12 1.96
CA VAL A 141 -20.94 14.75 3.19
C VAL A 141 -19.46 14.42 3.40
N ILE A 142 -19.06 13.15 3.24
CA ILE A 142 -17.65 12.75 3.35
C ILE A 142 -16.79 13.46 2.30
N PHE A 143 -17.28 13.54 1.06
CA PHE A 143 -16.54 14.20 -0.01
C PHE A 143 -16.38 15.70 0.24
N GLN A 144 -17.45 16.38 0.69
CA GLN A 144 -17.40 17.80 1.04
C GLN A 144 -16.39 18.07 2.16
N GLN A 145 -16.42 17.28 3.24
CA GLN A 145 -15.46 17.42 4.34
C GLN A 145 -14.01 17.22 3.89
N TYR A 146 -13.81 16.33 2.92
CA TYR A 146 -12.49 16.10 2.34
C TYR A 146 -11.99 17.32 1.55
N GLU A 147 -12.84 17.93 0.73
CA GLU A 147 -12.51 19.15 -0.03
C GLU A 147 -12.25 20.33 0.90
N GLU A 148 -13.04 20.48 1.96
CA GLU A 148 -12.83 21.53 2.96
C GLU A 148 -11.45 21.38 3.60
N ARG A 149 -11.05 20.18 4.04
CA ARG A 149 -9.72 19.93 4.63
C ARG A 149 -8.56 20.29 3.71
N GLU A 150 -8.70 20.11 2.40
CA GLU A 150 -7.66 20.54 1.45
C GLU A 150 -7.47 22.06 1.50
N LEU A 151 -8.54 22.84 1.58
CA LEU A 151 -8.50 24.29 1.72
C LEU A 151 -7.71 24.72 2.98
N TRP A 152 -8.03 24.13 4.14
CA TRP A 152 -7.36 24.43 5.40
C TRP A 152 -5.86 24.07 5.35
N SER A 153 -5.51 22.95 4.71
CA SER A 153 -4.10 22.55 4.55
C SER A 153 -3.31 23.41 3.56
N ALA A 154 -3.98 24.06 2.60
CA ALA A 154 -3.36 25.01 1.68
C ALA A 154 -3.10 26.37 2.33
N GLU A 155 -3.92 26.75 3.31
CA GLU A 155 -3.82 28.02 4.05
C GLU A 155 -2.82 27.96 5.22
N GLU A 156 -2.72 26.82 5.93
CA GLU A 156 -1.75 26.64 7.01
C GLU A 156 -0.41 26.09 6.52
N LYS A 157 0.46 26.98 6.06
CA LYS A 157 1.91 26.75 6.22
C LYS A 157 2.22 26.82 7.71
N ILE A 158 2.59 25.67 8.31
CA ILE A 158 3.52 25.46 9.45
C ILE A 158 2.96 24.58 10.62
N LEU A 159 3.49 23.35 10.73
CA LEU A 159 3.92 22.61 11.94
C LEU A 159 2.99 22.39 13.16
N SER A 160 1.82 21.75 13.06
CA SER A 160 1.17 21.28 14.31
C SER A 160 0.31 20.01 14.33
N SER A 161 -0.15 19.42 13.21
CA SER A 161 -1.22 18.41 13.30
C SER A 161 -0.78 16.94 13.13
N LEU A 162 0.20 16.48 13.91
CA LEU A 162 0.45 15.04 14.11
C LEU A 162 -0.34 14.45 15.30
N THR A 163 -1.02 15.27 16.10
CA THR A 163 -1.73 14.80 17.31
C THR A 163 -3.25 14.69 17.14
N HIS A 164 -3.83 15.12 16.02
CA HIS A 164 -5.27 15.02 15.75
C HIS A 164 -5.64 14.13 14.53
N GLN A 165 -4.69 13.33 14.03
CA GLN A 165 -4.93 12.40 12.92
C GLN A 165 -5.44 11.01 13.35
N ILE A 166 -5.49 10.70 14.65
CA ILE A 166 -5.84 9.34 15.12
C ILE A 166 -7.32 9.22 15.54
N SER A 167 -7.95 10.29 16.05
CA SER A 167 -9.30 10.20 16.63
C SER A 167 -10.46 10.19 15.63
N VAL A 168 -10.28 10.74 14.43
CA VAL A 168 -11.39 10.87 13.45
C VAL A 168 -11.42 9.70 12.45
N TRP A 169 -10.32 8.96 12.30
CA TRP A 169 -10.20 7.86 11.33
C TRP A 169 -10.28 6.47 11.96
N THR A 170 -10.49 6.39 13.27
CA THR A 170 -10.73 5.13 13.99
C THR A 170 -11.94 4.36 13.43
N PRO A 171 -13.06 5.00 13.04
CA PRO A 171 -14.19 4.30 12.42
C PRO A 171 -13.82 3.68 11.05
N PHE A 172 -13.04 4.39 10.22
CA PHE A 172 -12.56 3.88 8.93
C PHE A 172 -11.62 2.69 9.10
N CYS A 173 -10.72 2.74 10.09
CA CYS A 173 -9.81 1.64 10.38
C CYS A 173 -10.56 0.39 10.89
N LEU A 174 -11.61 0.57 11.71
CA LEU A 174 -12.43 -0.53 12.23
C LEU A 174 -13.29 -1.19 11.14
N VAL A 175 -13.93 -0.39 10.27
CA VAL A 175 -14.72 -0.92 9.13
C VAL A 175 -13.82 -1.68 8.14
N PHE A 176 -12.62 -1.17 7.86
CA PHE A 176 -11.70 -1.81 6.94
C PHE A 176 -11.08 -3.09 7.54
N TRP A 177 -10.63 -3.06 8.79
CA TRP A 177 -10.03 -4.22 9.47
C TRP A 177 -11.02 -5.38 9.64
N GLY A 178 -12.28 -5.08 9.97
CA GLY A 178 -13.35 -6.09 10.07
C GLY A 178 -13.73 -6.73 8.73
N SER A 179 -13.52 -6.04 7.61
CA SER A 179 -13.96 -6.51 6.28
C SER A 179 -12.86 -7.24 5.49
N THR A 180 -11.58 -6.91 5.70
CA THR A 180 -10.49 -7.51 4.91
C THR A 180 -10.03 -8.90 5.37
N MET A 181 -10.35 -9.33 6.60
CA MET A 181 -10.07 -10.71 7.05
C MET A 181 -11.16 -11.73 6.70
N SER A 182 -12.26 -11.32 6.06
CA SER A 182 -13.35 -12.22 5.65
C SER A 182 -13.38 -12.58 4.16
N PHE A 183 -12.39 -12.16 3.37
CA PHE A 183 -12.20 -12.65 2.01
C PHE A 183 -11.34 -13.92 1.99
N ASP A 184 -11.79 -14.95 2.69
CA ASP A 184 -11.46 -16.34 2.37
C ASP A 184 -12.75 -17.02 1.92
N HIS A 185 -12.73 -17.63 0.74
CA HIS A 185 -13.93 -17.97 -0.03
C HIS A 185 -14.69 -19.20 0.51
N SER A 186 -14.56 -19.49 1.79
CA SER A 186 -15.13 -20.69 2.41
C SER A 186 -15.33 -20.53 3.92
N TYR A 187 -16.09 -19.54 4.39
CA TYR A 187 -16.75 -19.61 5.71
C TYR A 187 -17.82 -18.50 5.82
N ARG A 188 -19.11 -18.88 5.91
CA ARG A 188 -20.11 -18.03 6.59
C ARG A 188 -19.86 -18.18 8.09
N PRO A 189 -19.87 -17.08 8.87
CA PRO A 189 -20.92 -17.03 9.87
C PRO A 189 -21.53 -15.64 10.04
N SER A 190 -22.85 -15.67 10.10
CA SER A 190 -23.72 -14.70 10.73
C SER A 190 -23.34 -14.48 12.20
N PHE A 191 -22.60 -13.42 12.52
CA PHE A 191 -22.52 -12.82 13.86
C PHE A 191 -21.90 -11.43 13.73
N PHE A 192 -22.73 -10.39 13.73
CA PHE A 192 -22.44 -9.01 14.20
C PHE A 192 -23.70 -8.19 13.88
N CYS A 193 -24.78 -8.48 14.62
CA CYS A 193 -26.05 -7.78 14.49
C CYS A 193 -26.65 -7.59 15.88
N HIS A 194 -25.98 -6.87 16.78
CA HIS A 194 -26.67 -6.19 17.90
C HIS A 194 -25.87 -5.15 18.70
N THR A 195 -24.53 -5.08 18.63
CA THR A 195 -23.77 -4.19 19.52
C THR A 195 -23.30 -2.85 18.93
N ASP A 196 -23.27 -2.68 17.61
CA ASP A 196 -22.72 -1.45 16.99
C ASP A 196 -23.75 -0.37 16.64
N LYS A 197 -25.01 -0.52 17.06
CA LYS A 197 -26.01 0.55 16.91
C LYS A 197 -25.82 1.70 17.91
N LEU A 198 -25.10 1.48 19.01
CA LEU A 198 -24.91 2.49 20.06
C LEU A 198 -23.69 3.39 19.82
N LEU A 199 -22.64 2.90 19.16
CA LEU A 199 -21.43 3.69 18.91
C LEU A 199 -21.57 4.68 17.75
N LEU A 200 -22.50 4.45 16.81
CA LEU A 200 -22.73 5.37 15.68
C LEU A 200 -23.67 6.54 16.03
N SER A 201 -24.47 6.45 17.08
CA SER A 201 -25.37 7.54 17.50
C SER A 201 -24.66 8.62 18.32
N GLU A 202 -23.52 8.33 18.95
CA GLU A 202 -22.78 9.31 19.78
C GLU A 202 -21.74 10.13 18.98
N VAL A 203 -21.44 9.74 17.74
CA VAL A 203 -20.43 10.42 16.91
C VAL A 203 -21.03 11.52 16.01
N PHE A 204 -22.36 11.60 15.89
CA PHE A 204 -23.06 12.56 15.02
C PHE A 204 -24.11 13.42 15.76
N GLN A 205 -23.84 13.80 17.01
CA GLN A 205 -24.47 14.94 17.70
C GLN A 205 -23.42 15.99 18.03
#